data_AF-A0A6I0KHW1-F1
#
_entry.id   AF-A0A6I0KHW1-F1
#
_cell.length_a   1.000
_cell.length_b   1.000
_cell.length_c   1.000
_cell.angle_alpha   90.00
_cell.angle_beta   90.00
_cell.angle_gamma   90.00
#
_symmetry.space_group_name_H-M   'P 1'
#
loop_
_entity.id
_entity.type
_entity.pdbx_description
1 polymer ?
#
loop_
_entity_poly.entity_id
_entity_poly.type
_entity_poly.pdbx_seq_one_letter_code
_entity_poly.pdbx_strand_id
1 'polypeptide(L)'
;TGEAYLPVYYKSRIYIDFCEPENYADSFEKLLRWIYDKPLYKRPPIGKQPAFLNERDDIALGTSFLSKRVLLGLKEAKPYVNGAIEEYLVTLSTNIEALRIDCKPEEYDNKLIEKIEAFIPYRNEFIQICISVCQYSDDIKIDKFYHFFEKLIPYFKKHGTGSFYEHEFDVFKFIAYELFLYYIAILLKYEKFIDLDEFLDKQYMGSEDSYGYDVEGYLIFYNYLESLDYRNKRLNCRKLSLFADIIKERAKHLSIDFSDLMQADFVLFLRAEHLIHNDWRRWYPQTLIYSEYRRKPMEIFFRAQSKKYFEKMKCVIGFDDVQELKSFIEEYYTQKRDIPRWQHCSFSPKSLANSDNLCSKR
;
A
#
# COMPACT_ATOMS: atom_id res chain seq x y z
N THR A 1 9.03 71.37 -9.23
CA THR A 1 10.36 70.99 -8.72
C THR A 1 10.25 70.88 -7.20
N GLY A 2 9.98 69.68 -6.69
CA GLY A 2 9.62 69.41 -5.29
C GLY A 2 10.83 69.06 -4.41
N GLU A 3 11.85 69.93 -4.37
CA GLU A 3 12.95 69.74 -3.43
C GLU A 3 12.62 70.39 -2.07
N ALA A 4 12.77 69.63 -0.99
CA ALA A 4 12.54 70.11 0.37
C ALA A 4 13.54 71.24 0.73
N TYR A 5 13.02 72.41 1.10
CA TYR A 5 13.82 73.55 1.53
C TYR A 5 14.31 73.37 2.97
N LEU A 6 15.43 72.65 3.13
CA LEU A 6 16.04 72.38 4.44
C LEU A 6 17.33 73.19 4.64
N PRO A 7 17.57 73.76 5.85
CA PRO A 7 18.88 74.30 6.21
C PRO A 7 19.98 73.24 6.03
N VAL A 8 21.18 73.66 5.60
CA VAL A 8 22.27 72.76 5.18
C VAL A 8 22.61 71.67 6.21
N TYR A 9 22.52 71.99 7.50
CA TYR A 9 22.83 71.07 8.60
C TYR A 9 21.73 70.04 8.91
N TYR A 10 20.53 70.17 8.34
CA TYR A 10 19.42 69.22 8.50
C TYR A 10 19.25 68.25 7.34
N LYS A 11 20.01 68.40 6.24
CA LYS A 11 19.88 67.53 5.04
C LYS A 11 20.02 66.04 5.31
N SER A 12 20.74 65.63 6.35
CA SER A 12 20.96 64.21 6.70
C SER A 12 20.01 63.66 7.78
N ARG A 13 19.09 64.47 8.29
CA ARG A 13 18.14 64.05 9.33
C ARG A 13 16.82 63.57 8.71
N ILE A 14 16.16 62.64 9.37
CA ILE A 14 14.82 62.21 9.01
C ILE A 14 13.87 63.39 9.23
N TYR A 15 13.07 63.71 8.22
CA TYR A 15 12.00 64.70 8.29
C TYR A 15 10.69 64.06 7.82
N ILE A 16 9.58 64.71 8.18
CA ILE A 16 8.23 64.29 7.80
C ILE A 16 7.69 65.37 6.88
N ASP A 17 7.43 65.02 5.63
CA ASP A 17 7.02 65.96 4.59
C ASP A 17 5.49 66.03 4.46
N PHE A 18 4.95 67.25 4.50
CA PHE A 18 3.51 67.53 4.35
C PHE A 18 3.19 68.31 3.07
N CYS A 19 4.16 68.53 2.18
CA CYS A 19 3.97 69.37 0.99
C CYS A 19 3.04 68.74 -0.06
N GLU A 20 2.93 67.41 -0.08
CA GLU A 20 2.10 66.67 -1.03
C GLU A 20 0.75 66.25 -0.39
N PRO A 21 -0.40 66.72 -0.91
CA PRO A 21 -1.72 66.41 -0.36
C PRO A 21 -2.03 64.90 -0.31
N GLU A 22 -1.54 64.15 -1.30
CA GLU A 22 -1.76 62.70 -1.42
C GLU A 22 -1.09 61.91 -0.30
N ASN A 23 0.01 62.41 0.26
CA ASN A 23 0.80 61.76 1.32
C ASN A 23 0.46 62.26 2.73
N TYR A 24 -0.55 63.12 2.88
CA TYR A 24 -0.89 63.77 4.15
C TYR A 24 -1.22 62.76 5.26
N ALA A 25 -2.03 61.74 4.96
CA ALA A 25 -2.46 60.75 5.95
C ALA A 25 -1.27 59.94 6.51
N ASP A 26 -0.37 59.50 5.63
CA ASP A 26 0.81 58.72 5.99
C ASP A 26 1.83 59.57 6.76
N SER A 27 2.06 60.82 6.33
CA SER A 27 2.94 61.76 7.04
C SER A 27 2.36 62.14 8.41
N PHE A 28 1.04 62.32 8.52
CA PHE A 28 0.37 62.56 9.79
C PHE A 28 0.50 61.35 10.74
N GLU A 29 0.36 60.12 10.24
CA GLU A 29 0.58 58.91 11.05
C GLU A 29 2.04 58.81 11.53
N LYS A 30 3.02 59.05 10.64
CA LYS A 30 4.44 59.08 11.00
C LYS A 30 4.72 60.10 12.09
N LEU A 31 4.11 61.28 12.01
CA LEU A 31 4.25 62.34 13.01
C LEU A 31 3.66 61.91 14.36
N LEU A 32 2.44 61.37 14.37
CA LEU A 32 1.80 60.89 15.59
C LEU A 32 2.63 59.79 16.26
N ARG A 33 3.10 58.81 15.49
CA ARG A 33 3.96 57.75 16.02
C ARG A 33 5.25 58.31 16.62
N TRP A 34 5.85 59.31 15.98
CA TRP A 34 7.04 59.98 16.51
C TRP A 34 6.75 60.76 17.81
N ILE A 35 5.66 61.53 17.87
CA ILE A 35 5.26 62.30 19.08
C ILE A 35 5.02 61.37 20.28
N TYR A 36 4.40 60.21 20.05
CA TYR A 36 4.05 59.26 21.11
C TYR A 36 5.06 58.13 21.30
N ASP A 37 6.27 58.27 20.77
CA ASP A 37 7.38 57.33 20.86
C ASP A 37 7.00 55.88 20.50
N LYS A 38 6.25 55.73 19.39
CA LYS A 38 5.81 54.44 18.84
C LYS A 38 6.67 54.07 17.62
N PRO A 39 7.14 52.80 17.53
CA PRO A 39 7.95 52.37 16.41
C PRO A 39 7.15 52.38 15.10
N LEU A 40 7.79 52.83 14.02
CA LEU A 40 7.22 52.85 12.66
C LEU A 40 6.99 51.42 12.13
N TYR A 41 7.91 50.50 12.45
CA TYR A 41 7.87 49.11 12.01
C TYR A 41 8.03 48.16 13.21
N LYS A 42 7.10 47.22 13.38
CA LYS A 42 7.24 46.11 14.33
C LYS A 42 7.67 44.86 13.57
N ARG A 43 8.68 44.14 14.06
CA ARG A 43 9.06 42.85 13.48
C ARG A 43 7.89 41.85 13.62
N PRO A 44 7.56 41.07 12.57
CA PRO A 44 6.53 40.04 12.68
C PRO A 44 6.96 38.94 13.67
N PRO A 45 6.01 38.30 14.36
CA PRO A 45 6.30 37.19 15.25
C PRO A 45 6.83 35.97 14.48
N ILE A 46 7.76 35.22 15.08
CA ILE A 46 8.30 33.98 14.52
C ILE A 46 7.17 32.94 14.42
N GLY A 47 7.08 32.25 13.29
CA GLY A 47 6.07 31.21 13.05
C GLY A 47 6.22 30.01 13.99
N LYS A 48 5.14 29.23 14.17
CA LYS A 48 5.18 27.99 14.96
C LYS A 48 6.02 26.94 14.24
N GLN A 49 6.77 26.15 15.01
CA GLN A 49 7.51 24.99 14.50
C GLN A 49 6.53 24.01 13.81
N PRO A 50 6.87 23.48 12.63
CA PRO A 50 6.03 22.49 11.95
C PRO A 50 5.83 21.23 12.80
N ALA A 51 4.58 20.75 12.88
CA ALA A 51 4.20 19.62 13.75
C ALA A 51 4.92 18.29 13.43
N PHE A 52 5.32 18.07 12.17
CA PHE A 52 6.01 16.85 11.73
C PHE A 52 7.37 16.60 12.40
N LEU A 53 7.97 17.61 13.02
CA LEU A 53 9.25 17.46 13.73
C LEU A 53 9.11 16.77 15.10
N ASN A 54 7.88 16.65 15.62
CA ASN A 54 7.58 16.01 16.90
C ASN A 54 6.98 14.61 16.75
N GLU A 55 6.66 14.17 15.53
CA GLU A 55 6.30 12.79 15.25
C GLU A 55 7.55 11.92 15.43
N ARG A 56 7.64 11.25 16.58
CA ARG A 56 8.60 10.16 16.74
C ARG A 56 8.03 8.98 15.98
N ASP A 57 8.47 8.81 14.74
CA ASP A 57 8.37 7.50 14.11
C ASP A 57 9.29 6.56 14.91
N ASP A 58 8.71 5.73 15.78
CA ASP A 58 9.46 4.76 16.59
C ASP A 58 10.19 3.70 15.73
N ILE A 59 9.95 3.71 14.41
CA ILE A 59 10.51 2.77 13.43
C ILE A 59 11.09 3.56 12.27
N ALA A 60 12.41 3.46 12.09
CA ALA A 60 13.13 4.04 10.96
C ALA A 60 13.70 2.93 10.07
N LEU A 61 13.07 2.66 8.92
CA LEU A 61 13.55 1.64 7.97
C LEU A 61 14.62 2.17 7.00
N GLY A 62 14.94 3.47 7.04
CA GLY A 62 15.97 4.07 6.19
C GLY A 62 15.62 4.14 4.69
N THR A 63 14.36 3.91 4.32
CA THR A 63 13.93 3.80 2.91
C THR A 63 13.50 5.13 2.29
N SER A 64 13.13 6.14 3.08
CA SER A 64 12.48 7.36 2.57
C SER A 64 13.33 8.20 1.61
N PHE A 65 14.66 8.20 1.75
CA PHE A 65 15.54 8.84 0.77
C PHE A 65 15.62 8.01 -0.52
N LEU A 66 15.75 6.68 -0.38
CA LEU A 66 15.83 5.75 -1.51
C LEU A 66 14.54 5.77 -2.33
N SER A 67 13.37 5.80 -1.68
CA SER A 67 12.09 5.90 -2.36
C SER A 67 11.98 7.17 -3.19
N LYS A 68 12.35 8.33 -2.63
CA LYS A 68 12.40 9.60 -3.38
C LYS A 68 13.35 9.54 -4.56
N ARG A 69 14.53 8.93 -4.40
CA ARG A 69 15.52 8.75 -5.48
C ARG A 69 14.96 7.87 -6.61
N VAL A 70 14.27 6.78 -6.28
CA VAL A 70 13.58 5.92 -7.25
C VAL A 70 12.51 6.69 -8.02
N LEU A 71 11.64 7.40 -7.30
CA LEU A 71 10.53 8.15 -7.91
C LEU A 71 11.02 9.26 -8.84
N LEU A 72 12.06 10.01 -8.44
CA LEU A 72 12.67 11.04 -9.29
C LEU A 72 13.33 10.42 -10.52
N GLY A 73 14.10 9.36 -10.32
CA GLY A 73 14.79 8.69 -11.41
C GLY A 73 13.82 8.12 -12.45
N LEU A 74 12.71 7.49 -12.02
CA LEU A 74 11.68 6.96 -12.93
C LEU A 74 11.05 8.09 -13.77
N LYS A 75 10.66 9.18 -13.13
CA LYS A 75 10.05 10.34 -13.82
C LYS A 75 11.00 11.01 -14.81
N GLU A 76 12.29 11.04 -14.50
CA GLU A 76 13.32 11.64 -15.36
C GLU A 76 14.04 10.63 -16.27
N ALA A 77 13.55 9.39 -16.35
CA ALA A 77 14.12 8.29 -17.14
C ALA A 77 15.64 8.12 -16.96
N LYS A 78 16.13 8.17 -15.72
CA LYS A 78 17.57 8.10 -15.44
C LYS A 78 18.13 6.67 -15.58
N PRO A 79 19.36 6.49 -16.10
CA PRO A 79 19.97 5.16 -16.22
C PRO A 79 20.16 4.40 -14.90
N TYR A 80 20.37 5.12 -13.78
CA TYR A 80 20.63 4.51 -12.47
C TYR A 80 19.38 3.92 -11.80
N VAL A 81 18.18 4.16 -12.34
CA VAL A 81 16.90 3.80 -11.71
C VAL A 81 16.84 2.32 -11.37
N ASN A 82 17.35 1.47 -12.25
CA ASN A 82 17.35 0.04 -12.03
C ASN A 82 18.11 -0.32 -10.74
N GLY A 83 19.29 0.26 -10.53
CA GLY A 83 20.05 0.06 -9.28
C GLY A 83 19.34 0.66 -8.07
N ALA A 84 18.74 1.85 -8.22
CA ALA A 84 18.03 2.51 -7.14
C ALA A 84 16.80 1.72 -6.64
N ILE A 85 16.05 1.07 -7.55
CA ILE A 85 14.90 0.21 -7.18
C ILE A 85 15.40 -0.96 -6.33
N GLU A 86 16.50 -1.59 -6.75
CA GLU A 86 17.09 -2.72 -6.04
C GLU A 86 17.63 -2.32 -4.66
N GLU A 87 18.35 -1.20 -4.57
CA GLU A 87 18.81 -0.63 -3.29
C GLU A 87 17.63 -0.38 -2.34
N TYR A 88 16.52 0.19 -2.83
CA TYR A 88 15.31 0.39 -2.04
C TYR A 88 14.71 -0.93 -1.55
N LEU A 89 14.48 -1.89 -2.45
CA LEU A 89 13.85 -3.18 -2.11
C LEU A 89 14.71 -3.99 -1.14
N VAL A 90 16.03 -4.02 -1.33
CA VAL A 90 16.97 -4.67 -0.41
C VAL A 90 16.94 -3.99 0.96
N THR A 91 16.91 -2.66 1.00
CA THR A 91 16.85 -1.92 2.28
C THR A 91 15.54 -2.20 3.01
N LEU A 92 14.40 -2.15 2.30
CA LEU A 92 13.08 -2.41 2.88
C LEU A 92 12.98 -3.85 3.42
N SER A 93 13.36 -4.85 2.63
CA SER A 93 13.30 -6.27 3.04
C SER A 93 14.25 -6.59 4.20
N THR A 94 15.42 -5.95 4.26
CA THR A 94 16.38 -6.18 5.36
C THR A 94 15.93 -5.51 6.65
N ASN A 95 15.51 -4.25 6.57
CA ASN A 95 15.20 -3.45 7.75
C ASN A 95 13.83 -3.76 8.33
N ILE A 96 12.99 -4.55 7.65
CA ILE A 96 11.71 -5.02 8.18
C ILE A 96 11.90 -5.73 9.54
N GLU A 97 13.08 -6.30 9.81
CA GLU A 97 13.47 -6.87 11.10
C GLU A 97 13.24 -5.92 12.29
N ALA A 98 13.30 -4.60 12.09
CA ALA A 98 12.98 -3.60 13.13
C ALA A 98 11.50 -3.65 13.60
N LEU A 99 10.65 -4.38 12.87
CA LEU A 99 9.26 -4.63 13.23
C LEU A 99 9.10 -5.83 14.16
N ARG A 100 10.17 -6.61 14.41
CA ARG A 100 10.12 -7.73 15.36
C ARG A 100 9.59 -7.26 16.70
N ILE A 101 8.70 -8.08 17.27
CA ILE A 101 8.07 -7.83 18.55
C ILE A 101 8.67 -8.82 19.54
N ASP A 102 9.37 -8.29 20.53
CA ASP A 102 9.90 -9.05 21.66
C ASP A 102 9.14 -8.63 22.92
N CYS A 103 8.06 -9.34 23.22
CA CYS A 103 7.23 -9.12 24.40
C CYS A 103 6.55 -10.43 24.83
N LYS A 104 5.83 -10.36 25.95
CA LYS A 104 5.03 -11.50 26.41
C LYS A 104 3.84 -11.76 25.47
N PRO A 105 3.36 -13.03 25.37
CA PRO A 105 2.22 -13.37 24.51
C PRO A 105 0.96 -12.51 24.73
N GLU A 106 0.66 -12.14 25.98
CA GLU A 106 -0.54 -11.37 26.31
C GLU A 106 -0.49 -9.90 25.84
N GLU A 107 0.70 -9.40 25.52
CA GLU A 107 0.95 -8.03 25.07
C GLU A 107 1.15 -7.93 23.55
N TYR A 108 1.44 -9.08 22.91
CA TYR A 108 1.83 -9.15 21.50
C TYR A 108 0.79 -8.52 20.58
N ASP A 109 -0.50 -8.80 20.82
CA ASP A 109 -1.55 -8.37 19.92
C ASP A 109 -1.74 -6.84 19.87
N ASN A 110 -1.47 -6.12 20.96
CA ASN A 110 -1.45 -4.65 20.94
C ASN A 110 -0.22 -4.14 20.19
N LYS A 111 0.96 -4.72 20.45
CA LYS A 111 2.21 -4.35 19.79
C LYS A 111 2.17 -4.63 18.28
N LEU A 112 1.50 -5.69 17.88
CA LEU A 112 1.22 -6.00 16.47
C LEU A 112 0.48 -4.84 15.80
N ILE A 113 -0.63 -4.38 16.40
CA ILE A 113 -1.39 -3.24 15.85
C ILE A 113 -0.53 -1.97 15.81
N GLU A 114 0.24 -1.68 16.86
CA GLU A 114 1.15 -0.53 16.86
C GLU A 114 2.19 -0.61 15.72
N LYS A 115 2.81 -1.78 15.50
CA LYS A 115 3.81 -1.99 14.46
C LYS A 115 3.23 -1.91 13.05
N ILE A 116 2.07 -2.51 12.79
CA ILE A 116 1.44 -2.41 11.47
C ILE A 116 1.01 -0.97 11.16
N GLU A 117 0.51 -0.22 12.14
CA GLU A 117 0.15 1.20 11.98
C GLU A 117 1.39 2.05 11.70
N ALA A 118 2.47 1.85 12.45
CA ALA A 118 3.76 2.50 12.18
C ALA A 118 4.36 2.12 10.82
N PHE A 119 3.95 1.01 10.21
CA PHE A 119 4.42 0.59 8.89
C PHE A 119 3.73 1.32 7.71
N ILE A 120 2.64 2.06 7.95
CA ILE A 120 1.85 2.73 6.89
C ILE A 120 2.69 3.61 5.95
N PRO A 121 3.64 4.46 6.42
CA PRO A 121 4.45 5.28 5.53
C PRO A 121 5.26 4.44 4.53
N TYR A 122 5.88 3.35 5.01
CA TYR A 122 6.70 2.45 4.21
C TYR A 122 5.89 1.65 3.19
N ARG A 123 4.70 1.20 3.59
CA ARG A 123 3.73 0.60 2.65
C ARG A 123 3.35 1.59 1.55
N ASN A 124 3.08 2.85 1.89
CA ASN A 124 2.73 3.87 0.90
C ASN A 124 3.91 4.19 -0.04
N GLU A 125 5.15 4.20 0.47
CA GLU A 125 6.36 4.30 -0.36
C GLU A 125 6.42 3.15 -1.38
N PHE A 126 6.20 1.92 -0.93
CA PHE A 126 6.21 0.73 -1.79
C PHE A 126 5.13 0.82 -2.88
N ILE A 127 3.88 1.11 -2.50
CA ILE A 127 2.75 1.29 -3.43
C ILE A 127 3.10 2.36 -4.48
N GLN A 128 3.65 3.50 -4.06
CA GLN A 128 3.96 4.59 -4.99
C GLN A 128 5.08 4.23 -5.96
N ILE A 129 6.06 3.43 -5.53
CA ILE A 129 7.11 2.90 -6.41
C ILE A 129 6.51 1.93 -7.42
N CYS A 130 5.72 0.94 -6.98
CA CYS A 130 5.08 -0.02 -7.89
C CYS A 130 4.20 0.68 -8.95
N ILE A 131 3.42 1.69 -8.54
CA ILE A 131 2.64 2.53 -9.47
C ILE A 131 3.57 3.23 -10.46
N SER A 132 4.64 3.86 -9.97
CA SER A 132 5.56 4.62 -10.82
C SER A 132 6.32 3.72 -11.80
N VAL A 133 6.66 2.49 -11.40
CA VAL A 133 7.25 1.49 -12.29
C VAL A 133 6.26 1.14 -13.40
N CYS A 134 4.99 0.89 -13.07
CA CYS A 134 3.97 0.60 -14.09
C CYS A 134 3.70 1.76 -15.05
N GLN A 135 3.85 3.01 -14.58
CA GLN A 135 3.59 4.23 -15.35
C GLN A 135 4.74 4.68 -16.23
N TYR A 136 5.98 4.55 -15.76
CA TYR A 136 7.16 5.16 -16.38
C TYR A 136 8.18 4.16 -16.91
N SER A 137 8.06 2.87 -16.59
CA SER A 137 8.96 1.83 -17.08
C SER A 137 8.28 0.91 -18.09
N ASP A 138 8.97 0.63 -19.18
CA ASP A 138 8.55 -0.38 -20.16
C ASP A 138 8.77 -1.81 -19.62
N ASP A 139 9.73 -1.97 -18.71
CA ASP A 139 10.06 -3.24 -18.06
C ASP A 139 9.79 -3.14 -16.55
N ILE A 140 8.89 -3.99 -16.05
CA ILE A 140 8.42 -3.98 -14.65
C ILE A 140 9.50 -4.48 -13.69
N LYS A 141 10.57 -5.11 -14.19
CA LYS A 141 11.66 -5.67 -13.38
C LYS A 141 11.14 -6.74 -12.42
N ILE A 142 10.34 -7.67 -12.95
CA ILE A 142 9.68 -8.74 -12.18
C ILE A 142 10.64 -9.49 -11.26
N ASP A 143 11.87 -9.80 -11.71
CA ASP A 143 12.90 -10.46 -10.89
C ASP A 143 13.21 -9.71 -9.59
N LYS A 144 13.25 -8.37 -9.62
CA LYS A 144 13.60 -7.57 -8.43
C LYS A 144 12.51 -7.63 -7.38
N PHE A 145 11.25 -7.53 -7.79
CA PHE A 145 10.12 -7.67 -6.88
C PHE A 145 9.98 -9.12 -6.40
N TYR A 146 10.22 -10.11 -7.27
CA TYR A 146 10.27 -11.51 -6.88
C TYR A 146 11.30 -11.76 -5.76
N HIS A 147 12.56 -11.34 -5.95
CA HIS A 147 13.59 -11.49 -4.93
C HIS A 147 13.30 -10.68 -3.65
N PHE A 148 12.61 -9.55 -3.77
CA PHE A 148 12.13 -8.81 -2.60
C PHE A 148 11.17 -9.66 -1.76
N PHE A 149 10.15 -10.26 -2.39
CA PHE A 149 9.17 -11.11 -1.69
C PHE A 149 9.81 -12.40 -1.17
N GLU A 150 10.73 -13.00 -1.94
CA GLU A 150 11.52 -14.17 -1.50
C GLU A 150 12.32 -13.86 -0.23
N LYS A 151 12.92 -12.67 -0.13
CA LYS A 151 13.64 -12.22 1.09
C LYS A 151 12.73 -12.01 2.31
N LEU A 152 11.42 -11.89 2.14
CA LEU A 152 10.49 -11.77 3.27
C LEU A 152 10.17 -13.13 3.92
N ILE A 153 10.24 -14.22 3.15
CA ILE A 153 9.83 -15.57 3.59
C ILE A 153 10.59 -16.05 4.84
N PRO A 154 11.92 -15.84 4.97
CA PRO A 154 12.66 -16.18 6.20
C PRO A 154 12.05 -15.59 7.48
N TYR A 155 11.37 -14.44 7.42
CA TYR A 155 10.77 -13.82 8.60
C TYR A 155 9.46 -14.48 9.06
N PHE A 156 8.89 -15.43 8.30
CA PHE A 156 7.60 -16.07 8.64
C PHE A 156 7.75 -17.23 9.63
N LYS A 157 8.99 -17.69 9.86
CA LYS A 157 9.31 -18.80 10.75
C LYS A 157 10.59 -18.54 11.53
N LYS A 158 10.84 -19.38 12.53
CA LYS A 158 12.08 -19.32 13.31
C LYS A 158 13.25 -19.90 12.52
N HIS A 159 14.42 -19.28 12.68
CA HIS A 159 15.70 -19.89 12.34
C HIS A 159 16.46 -20.26 13.62
N GLY A 160 16.86 -21.53 13.77
CA GLY A 160 17.69 -22.01 14.88
C GLY A 160 16.94 -22.78 15.98
N THR A 161 17.66 -23.12 17.05
CA THR A 161 17.17 -23.98 18.15
C THR A 161 16.49 -23.20 19.27
N GLY A 162 15.48 -23.80 19.91
CA GLY A 162 14.77 -23.27 21.08
C GLY A 162 13.26 -23.11 20.88
N SER A 163 12.51 -22.97 21.96
CA SER A 163 11.06 -22.72 21.92
C SER A 163 10.75 -21.34 21.34
N PHE A 164 9.56 -21.21 20.74
CA PHE A 164 8.98 -19.95 20.25
C PHE A 164 7.46 -20.10 20.21
N TYR A 165 6.76 -18.97 20.21
CA TYR A 165 5.34 -18.96 19.90
C TYR A 165 5.11 -18.65 18.42
N GLU A 166 4.16 -19.34 17.79
CA GLU A 166 3.87 -19.18 16.36
C GLU A 166 3.48 -17.74 15.99
N HIS A 167 2.77 -17.06 16.90
CA HIS A 167 2.36 -15.67 16.72
C HIS A 167 3.51 -14.67 16.69
N GLU A 168 4.74 -15.02 17.11
CA GLU A 168 5.89 -14.11 17.12
C GLU A 168 6.20 -13.52 15.73
N PHE A 169 5.82 -14.23 14.67
CA PHE A 169 6.06 -13.85 13.27
C PHE A 169 4.87 -13.17 12.58
N ASP A 170 3.74 -13.00 13.28
CA ASP A 170 2.49 -12.54 12.67
C ASP A 170 2.59 -11.13 12.07
N VAL A 171 3.44 -10.26 12.63
CA VAL A 171 3.71 -8.92 12.07
C VAL A 171 4.29 -9.00 10.66
N PHE A 172 5.23 -9.93 10.42
CA PHE A 172 5.87 -10.11 9.12
C PHE A 172 4.91 -10.74 8.11
N LYS A 173 4.17 -11.77 8.55
CA LYS A 173 3.15 -12.42 7.73
C LYS A 173 2.07 -11.42 7.28
N PHE A 174 1.59 -10.57 8.20
CA PHE A 174 0.61 -9.51 7.87
C PHE A 174 1.16 -8.53 6.82
N ILE A 175 2.36 -8.00 7.06
CA ILE A 175 2.96 -6.99 6.18
C ILE A 175 3.27 -7.55 4.81
N ALA A 176 3.83 -8.76 4.75
CA ALA A 176 4.12 -9.39 3.47
C ALA A 176 2.84 -9.65 2.67
N TYR A 177 1.76 -10.15 3.30
CA TYR A 177 0.46 -10.28 2.65
C TYR A 177 -0.06 -8.92 2.14
N GLU A 178 -0.02 -7.88 2.97
CA GLU A 178 -0.48 -6.53 2.59
C GLU A 178 0.28 -6.01 1.37
N LEU A 179 1.62 -6.05 1.40
CA LEU A 179 2.47 -5.61 0.27
C LEU A 179 2.25 -6.46 -0.98
N PHE A 180 2.13 -7.78 -0.83
CA PHE A 180 1.89 -8.71 -1.92
C PHE A 180 0.56 -8.39 -2.61
N LEU A 181 -0.51 -8.25 -1.84
CA LEU A 181 -1.84 -7.95 -2.39
C LEU A 181 -1.87 -6.60 -3.11
N TYR A 182 -1.21 -5.56 -2.57
CA TYR A 182 -1.06 -4.28 -3.26
C TYR A 182 -0.28 -4.41 -4.57
N TYR A 183 0.81 -5.19 -4.59
CA TYR A 183 1.60 -5.41 -5.80
C TYR A 183 0.75 -6.04 -6.92
N ILE A 184 0.00 -7.10 -6.60
CA ILE A 184 -0.92 -7.74 -7.55
C ILE A 184 -2.01 -6.77 -8.02
N ALA A 185 -2.63 -6.02 -7.10
CA ALA A 185 -3.67 -5.06 -7.42
C ALA A 185 -3.16 -3.97 -8.38
N ILE A 186 -1.94 -3.49 -8.18
CA ILE A 186 -1.31 -2.48 -9.05
C ILE A 186 -1.06 -3.07 -10.45
N LEU A 187 -0.46 -4.26 -10.56
CA LEU A 187 -0.21 -4.89 -11.86
C LEU A 187 -1.52 -5.13 -12.63
N LEU A 188 -2.57 -5.60 -11.94
CA LEU A 188 -3.91 -5.75 -12.53
C LEU A 188 -4.48 -4.41 -13.02
N LYS A 189 -4.39 -3.36 -12.20
CA LYS A 189 -4.94 -2.03 -12.51
C LYS A 189 -4.28 -1.39 -13.71
N TYR A 190 -2.98 -1.61 -13.88
CA TYR A 190 -2.20 -1.13 -15.03
C TYR A 190 -2.16 -2.16 -16.18
N GLU A 191 -2.96 -3.22 -16.12
CA GLU A 191 -3.09 -4.26 -17.16
C GLU A 191 -1.74 -4.92 -17.54
N LYS A 192 -0.81 -5.03 -16.59
CA LYS A 192 0.50 -5.69 -16.74
C LYS A 192 0.33 -7.22 -16.61
N PHE A 193 -0.54 -7.79 -17.45
CA PHE A 193 -1.00 -9.18 -17.31
C PHE A 193 0.09 -10.22 -17.57
N ILE A 194 0.96 -9.98 -18.56
CA ILE A 194 2.06 -10.90 -18.88
C ILE A 194 3.08 -10.91 -17.74
N ASP A 195 3.48 -9.72 -17.28
CA ASP A 195 4.42 -9.57 -16.17
C ASP A 195 3.87 -10.19 -14.86
N LEU A 196 2.57 -10.04 -14.63
CA LEU A 196 1.88 -10.61 -13.47
C LEU A 196 1.80 -12.13 -13.56
N ASP A 197 1.50 -12.69 -14.72
CA ASP A 197 1.48 -14.13 -14.94
C ASP A 197 2.87 -14.74 -14.68
N GLU A 198 3.93 -14.13 -15.26
CA GLU A 198 5.32 -14.53 -15.01
C GLU A 198 5.66 -14.47 -13.52
N PHE A 199 5.26 -13.40 -12.83
CA PHE A 199 5.50 -13.26 -11.39
C PHE A 199 4.80 -14.32 -10.54
N LEU A 200 3.55 -14.68 -10.88
CA LEU A 200 2.76 -15.66 -10.13
C LEU A 200 3.15 -17.12 -10.43
N ASP A 201 3.80 -17.38 -11.55
CA ASP A 201 4.30 -18.71 -11.91
C ASP A 201 5.58 -19.11 -11.17
N LYS A 202 6.29 -18.13 -10.59
CA LYS A 202 7.53 -18.38 -9.85
C LYS A 202 7.29 -19.15 -8.55
N GLN A 203 8.15 -20.13 -8.32
CA GLN A 203 8.25 -20.88 -7.08
C GLN A 203 9.25 -20.24 -6.14
N TYR A 204 8.96 -20.21 -4.84
CA TYR A 204 9.81 -19.57 -3.84
C TYR A 204 10.72 -20.57 -3.13
N MET A 205 11.98 -20.22 -2.93
CA MET A 205 12.90 -21.08 -2.19
C MET A 205 12.59 -21.08 -0.68
N GLY A 206 12.57 -22.27 -0.07
CA GLY A 206 12.39 -22.41 1.39
C GLY A 206 11.00 -22.03 1.88
N SER A 207 10.01 -22.02 0.97
CA SER A 207 8.59 -21.81 1.24
C SER A 207 8.00 -23.00 2.00
N GLU A 208 8.51 -23.29 3.18
CA GLU A 208 7.91 -24.29 4.05
C GLU A 208 7.04 -23.60 5.10
N ASP A 209 5.97 -24.25 5.50
CA ASP A 209 5.13 -23.81 6.60
C ASP A 209 5.79 -24.01 7.98
N SER A 210 5.07 -23.66 9.05
CA SER A 210 5.52 -23.85 10.44
C SER A 210 5.86 -25.31 10.79
N TYR A 211 5.37 -26.28 10.02
CA TYR A 211 5.57 -27.72 10.21
C TYR A 211 6.62 -28.33 9.26
N GLY A 212 7.19 -27.52 8.36
CA GLY A 212 8.18 -27.99 7.38
C GLY A 212 7.59 -28.59 6.11
N TYR A 213 6.30 -28.37 5.83
CA TYR A 213 5.69 -28.78 4.56
C TYR A 213 5.92 -27.73 3.49
N ASP A 214 6.35 -28.17 2.31
CA ASP A 214 6.49 -27.31 1.14
C ASP A 214 5.16 -26.65 0.77
N VAL A 215 5.23 -25.35 0.55
CA VAL A 215 4.13 -24.47 0.15
C VAL A 215 4.40 -24.00 -1.26
N GLU A 216 3.47 -24.30 -2.15
CA GLU A 216 3.60 -24.01 -3.56
C GLU A 216 3.36 -22.53 -3.87
N GLY A 217 4.27 -21.96 -4.67
CA GLY A 217 4.15 -20.62 -5.23
C GLY A 217 3.80 -19.55 -4.19
N TYR A 218 2.88 -18.65 -4.58
CA TYR A 218 2.49 -17.52 -3.75
C TYR A 218 1.58 -17.89 -2.55
N LEU A 219 1.20 -19.16 -2.38
CA LEU A 219 0.43 -19.59 -1.21
C LEU A 219 1.18 -19.37 0.11
N ILE A 220 2.51 -19.22 0.05
CA ILE A 220 3.34 -18.90 1.21
C ILE A 220 3.03 -17.54 1.84
N PHE A 221 2.47 -16.59 1.08
CA PHE A 221 2.08 -15.28 1.60
C PHE A 221 0.72 -15.30 2.30
N TYR A 222 -0.07 -16.37 2.12
CA TYR A 222 -1.27 -16.59 2.90
C TYR A 222 -0.95 -17.41 4.15
N ASN A 223 -1.08 -16.78 5.32
CA ASN A 223 -0.86 -17.42 6.62
C ASN A 223 -1.96 -17.05 7.62
N TYR A 224 -2.30 -18.01 8.48
CA TYR A 224 -3.15 -17.77 9.64
C TYR A 224 -2.38 -16.96 10.69
N LEU A 225 -3.03 -15.94 11.26
CA LEU A 225 -2.45 -15.06 12.28
C LEU A 225 -3.16 -15.28 13.63
N GLU A 226 -2.58 -16.13 14.47
CA GLU A 226 -3.13 -16.48 15.78
C GLU A 226 -3.33 -15.24 16.67
N SER A 227 -2.40 -14.27 16.60
CA SER A 227 -2.46 -13.02 17.36
C SER A 227 -3.72 -12.19 17.09
N LEU A 228 -4.20 -12.14 15.84
CA LEU A 228 -5.42 -11.41 15.48
C LEU A 228 -6.67 -12.14 15.95
N ASP A 229 -6.67 -13.48 15.91
CA ASP A 229 -7.76 -14.28 16.45
C ASP A 229 -7.86 -14.17 17.97
N TYR A 230 -6.71 -14.20 18.65
CA TYR A 230 -6.62 -13.93 20.08
C TYR A 230 -7.16 -12.54 20.41
N ARG A 231 -6.73 -11.50 19.68
CA ARG A 231 -7.22 -10.13 19.84
C ARG A 231 -8.74 -10.03 19.67
N ASN A 232 -9.27 -10.63 18.61
CA ASN A 232 -10.70 -10.60 18.29
C ASN A 232 -11.54 -11.20 19.44
N LYS A 233 -11.05 -12.29 20.06
CA LYS A 233 -11.65 -12.93 21.24
C LYS A 233 -11.47 -12.08 22.50
N ARG A 234 -10.25 -11.67 22.82
CA ARG A 234 -9.89 -10.92 24.05
C ARG A 234 -10.64 -9.60 24.17
N LEU A 235 -10.71 -8.84 23.07
CA LEU A 235 -11.40 -7.55 23.02
C LEU A 235 -12.89 -7.69 22.67
N ASN A 236 -13.37 -8.91 22.41
CA ASN A 236 -14.75 -9.17 21.98
C ASN A 236 -15.16 -8.25 20.81
N CYS A 237 -14.28 -8.11 19.81
CA CYS A 237 -14.53 -7.26 18.65
C CYS A 237 -15.70 -7.80 17.79
N ARG A 238 -16.01 -9.09 17.92
CA ARG A 238 -17.10 -9.79 17.20
C ARG A 238 -16.99 -9.65 15.68
N LYS A 239 -15.75 -9.61 15.18
CA LYS A 239 -15.47 -9.58 13.74
C LYS A 239 -15.40 -10.99 13.19
N LEU A 240 -15.92 -11.16 11.98
CA LEU A 240 -15.81 -12.44 11.25
C LEU A 240 -14.40 -12.70 10.75
N SER A 241 -13.66 -11.65 10.37
CA SER A 241 -12.21 -11.67 10.11
C SER A 241 -11.63 -10.32 10.51
N LEU A 242 -10.94 -10.27 11.66
CA LEU A 242 -10.27 -9.05 12.11
C LEU A 242 -9.15 -8.64 11.13
N PHE A 243 -8.49 -9.62 10.51
CA PHE A 243 -7.52 -9.41 9.45
C PHE A 243 -8.13 -8.59 8.30
N ALA A 244 -9.28 -9.01 7.78
CA ALA A 244 -9.94 -8.33 6.67
C ALA A 244 -10.44 -6.93 7.04
N ASP A 245 -10.95 -6.73 8.26
CA ASP A 245 -11.30 -5.41 8.80
C ASP A 245 -10.09 -4.47 8.78
N ILE A 246 -8.94 -4.91 9.30
CA ILE A 246 -7.72 -4.10 9.37
C ILE A 246 -7.24 -3.72 7.96
N ILE A 247 -7.17 -4.67 7.02
CA ILE A 247 -6.78 -4.39 5.63
C ILE A 247 -7.73 -3.34 5.01
N LYS A 248 -9.04 -3.48 5.21
CA LYS A 248 -10.04 -2.54 4.70
C LYS A 248 -9.91 -1.14 5.30
N GLU A 249 -9.75 -1.03 6.61
CA GLU A 249 -9.60 0.26 7.30
C GLU A 249 -8.32 1.00 6.89
N ARG A 250 -7.29 0.24 6.53
CA ARG A 250 -5.99 0.74 6.07
C ARG A 250 -5.93 1.01 4.56
N ALA A 251 -6.86 0.48 3.77
CA ALA A 251 -6.97 0.68 2.33
C ALA A 251 -7.52 2.07 1.96
N LYS A 252 -6.77 3.11 2.34
CA LYS A 252 -7.09 4.53 2.15
C LYS A 252 -6.19 5.20 1.10
N HIS A 253 -5.41 4.42 0.34
CA HIS A 253 -4.51 4.96 -0.66
C HIS A 253 -5.29 5.57 -1.83
N LEU A 254 -4.92 6.77 -2.29
CA LEU A 254 -5.69 7.52 -3.28
C LEU A 254 -5.79 6.80 -4.64
N SER A 255 -4.71 6.10 -5.03
CA SER A 255 -4.61 5.47 -6.35
C SER A 255 -5.04 4.01 -6.37
N ILE A 256 -5.10 3.33 -5.23
CA ILE A 256 -5.45 1.91 -5.11
C ILE A 256 -6.47 1.79 -3.99
N ASP A 257 -7.72 1.53 -4.35
CA ASP A 257 -8.80 1.45 -3.38
C ASP A 257 -9.00 0.01 -2.89
N PHE A 258 -9.91 -0.17 -1.93
CA PHE A 258 -10.21 -1.50 -1.40
C PHE A 258 -10.84 -2.43 -2.45
N SER A 259 -11.53 -1.91 -3.47
CA SER A 259 -12.07 -2.73 -4.55
C SER A 259 -10.97 -3.30 -5.44
N ASP A 260 -9.87 -2.57 -5.65
CA ASP A 260 -8.69 -3.06 -6.36
C ASP A 260 -8.05 -4.24 -5.60
N LEU A 261 -7.96 -4.16 -4.27
CA LEU A 261 -7.47 -5.25 -3.42
C LEU A 261 -8.39 -6.47 -3.47
N MET A 262 -9.71 -6.28 -3.42
CA MET A 262 -10.66 -7.37 -3.56
C MET A 262 -10.55 -8.06 -4.92
N GLN A 263 -10.31 -7.31 -5.99
CA GLN A 263 -10.09 -7.88 -7.31
C GLN A 263 -8.81 -8.71 -7.36
N ALA A 264 -7.71 -8.22 -6.78
CA ALA A 264 -6.46 -8.98 -6.68
C ALA A 264 -6.65 -10.29 -5.90
N ASP A 265 -7.33 -10.22 -4.75
CA ASP A 265 -7.57 -11.38 -3.90
C ASP A 265 -8.45 -12.43 -4.59
N PHE A 266 -9.45 -11.99 -5.37
CA PHE A 266 -10.28 -12.88 -6.18
C PHE A 266 -9.52 -13.55 -7.34
N VAL A 267 -8.62 -12.81 -7.99
CA VAL A 267 -7.76 -13.34 -9.05
C VAL A 267 -6.81 -14.40 -8.50
N LEU A 268 -6.15 -14.13 -7.37
CA LEU A 268 -5.27 -15.09 -6.70
C LEU A 268 -6.03 -16.34 -6.28
N PHE A 269 -7.23 -16.18 -5.73
CA PHE A 269 -8.12 -17.30 -5.41
C PHE A 269 -8.42 -18.17 -6.63
N LEU A 270 -8.91 -17.57 -7.73
CA LEU A 270 -9.26 -18.33 -8.93
C LEU A 270 -8.05 -19.06 -9.53
N ARG A 271 -6.91 -18.37 -9.62
CA ARG A 271 -5.67 -18.96 -10.17
C ARG A 271 -5.20 -20.12 -9.29
N ALA A 272 -5.15 -19.94 -7.98
CA ALA A 272 -4.71 -20.98 -7.05
C ALA A 272 -5.61 -22.22 -7.13
N GLU A 273 -6.93 -22.02 -7.09
CA GLU A 273 -7.90 -23.11 -7.14
C GLU A 273 -7.88 -23.91 -8.45
N HIS A 274 -7.44 -23.26 -9.53
CA HIS A 274 -7.31 -23.86 -10.85
C HIS A 274 -5.99 -24.60 -11.03
N LEU A 275 -4.86 -23.95 -10.72
CA LEU A 275 -3.53 -24.46 -11.03
C LEU A 275 -2.88 -25.25 -9.89
N ILE A 276 -3.22 -24.95 -8.63
CA ILE A 276 -2.58 -25.55 -7.46
C ILE A 276 -3.52 -26.61 -6.87
N HIS A 277 -3.18 -27.88 -7.09
CA HIS A 277 -3.93 -29.02 -6.58
C HIS A 277 -3.39 -29.43 -5.20
N ASN A 278 -3.63 -28.59 -4.20
CA ASN A 278 -3.26 -28.87 -2.81
C ASN A 278 -4.49 -28.80 -1.89
N ASP A 279 -4.91 -29.95 -1.38
CA ASP A 279 -6.08 -30.06 -0.49
C ASP A 279 -5.85 -29.42 0.88
N TRP A 280 -4.60 -29.34 1.33
CA TRP A 280 -4.22 -28.88 2.67
C TRP A 280 -3.98 -27.38 2.73
N ARG A 281 -3.49 -26.77 1.64
CA ARG A 281 -3.15 -25.36 1.59
C ARG A 281 -3.76 -24.70 0.35
N ARG A 282 -4.64 -23.73 0.60
CA ARG A 282 -5.41 -23.01 -0.42
C ARG A 282 -5.30 -21.51 -0.19
N TRP A 283 -5.38 -20.72 -1.26
CA TRP A 283 -5.48 -19.27 -1.12
C TRP A 283 -6.89 -18.91 -0.64
N TYR A 284 -7.01 -18.41 0.59
CA TYR A 284 -8.31 -18.04 1.14
C TYR A 284 -8.50 -16.51 1.04
N PRO A 285 -9.44 -16.01 0.21
CA PRO A 285 -9.47 -14.61 -0.16
C PRO A 285 -10.11 -13.72 0.91
N GLN A 286 -9.29 -13.30 1.90
CA GLN A 286 -9.70 -12.58 3.10
C GLN A 286 -10.57 -11.35 2.85
N THR A 287 -10.29 -10.59 1.79
CA THR A 287 -11.00 -9.34 1.48
C THR A 287 -12.43 -9.57 0.95
N LEU A 288 -12.72 -10.76 0.42
CA LEU A 288 -14.01 -11.05 -0.22
C LEU A 288 -15.17 -11.24 0.75
N ILE A 289 -14.92 -11.26 2.05
CA ILE A 289 -15.98 -11.14 3.06
C ILE A 289 -16.84 -9.88 2.86
N TYR A 290 -16.26 -8.81 2.32
CA TYR A 290 -16.97 -7.56 2.02
C TYR A 290 -17.64 -7.54 0.64
N SER A 291 -17.62 -8.65 -0.09
CA SER A 291 -18.23 -8.75 -1.41
C SER A 291 -19.68 -9.26 -1.40
N GLU A 292 -20.21 -9.69 -0.24
CA GLU A 292 -21.55 -10.28 -0.12
C GLU A 292 -22.65 -9.38 -0.73
N TYR A 293 -22.59 -8.07 -0.45
CA TYR A 293 -23.56 -7.10 -0.97
C TYR A 293 -23.11 -6.42 -2.27
N ARG A 294 -22.00 -6.86 -2.86
CA ARG A 294 -21.47 -6.29 -4.10
C ARG A 294 -22.33 -6.73 -5.27
N ARG A 295 -22.98 -5.76 -5.93
CA ARG A 295 -23.83 -6.01 -7.11
C ARG A 295 -23.09 -5.95 -8.44
N LYS A 296 -21.85 -5.47 -8.44
CA LYS A 296 -21.05 -5.30 -9.65
C LYS A 296 -19.95 -6.35 -9.71
N PRO A 297 -19.68 -6.93 -10.89
CA PRO A 297 -18.50 -7.78 -11.06
C PRO A 297 -17.21 -7.02 -10.75
N MET A 298 -16.12 -7.77 -10.63
CA MET A 298 -14.78 -7.19 -10.60
C MET A 298 -14.47 -6.57 -11.97
N GLU A 299 -13.75 -5.46 -11.98
CA GLU A 299 -13.57 -4.63 -13.17
C GLU A 299 -12.95 -5.37 -14.35
N ILE A 300 -11.90 -6.17 -14.12
CA ILE A 300 -11.27 -6.94 -15.20
C ILE A 300 -12.24 -7.94 -15.83
N PHE A 301 -13.13 -8.55 -15.03
CA PHE A 301 -14.14 -9.50 -15.51
C PHE A 301 -15.33 -8.80 -16.17
N PHE A 302 -15.62 -7.55 -15.76
CA PHE A 302 -16.54 -6.70 -16.51
C PHE A 302 -15.99 -6.36 -17.89
N ARG A 303 -14.72 -5.97 -17.98
CA ARG A 303 -14.02 -5.67 -19.25
C ARG A 303 -13.89 -6.92 -20.14
N ALA A 304 -13.71 -8.10 -19.54
CA ALA A 304 -13.67 -9.41 -20.21
C ALA A 304 -15.01 -9.85 -20.84
N GLN A 305 -16.05 -9.01 -20.82
CA GLN A 305 -17.16 -9.16 -21.76
C GLN A 305 -16.68 -9.08 -23.22
N SER A 306 -15.64 -8.28 -23.51
CA SER A 306 -14.96 -8.29 -24.81
C SER A 306 -14.01 -9.47 -24.89
N LYS A 307 -14.17 -10.28 -25.96
CA LYS A 307 -13.26 -11.39 -26.27
C LYS A 307 -11.80 -10.94 -26.33
N LYS A 308 -11.54 -9.83 -27.03
CA LYS A 308 -10.19 -9.27 -27.15
C LYS A 308 -9.57 -8.93 -25.79
N TYR A 309 -10.36 -8.49 -24.83
CA TYR A 309 -9.87 -8.20 -23.48
C TYR A 309 -9.62 -9.49 -22.70
N PHE A 310 -10.54 -10.45 -22.75
CA PHE A 310 -10.37 -11.75 -22.11
C PHE A 310 -9.07 -12.44 -22.56
N GLU A 311 -8.79 -12.47 -23.85
CA GLU A 311 -7.55 -13.05 -24.40
C GLU A 311 -6.27 -12.44 -23.80
N LYS A 312 -6.30 -11.16 -23.39
CA LYS A 312 -5.14 -10.52 -22.75
C LYS A 312 -4.98 -10.89 -21.28
N MET A 313 -6.08 -11.04 -20.55
CA MET A 313 -6.05 -11.22 -19.09
C MET A 313 -6.07 -12.69 -18.66
N LYS A 314 -6.48 -13.61 -19.54
CA LYS A 314 -6.72 -15.02 -19.20
C LYS A 314 -5.50 -15.73 -18.62
N CYS A 315 -4.29 -15.35 -19.06
CA CYS A 315 -3.04 -15.88 -18.52
C CYS A 315 -2.95 -15.71 -17.00
N VAL A 316 -3.34 -14.54 -16.47
CA VAL A 316 -3.25 -14.25 -15.04
C VAL A 316 -4.12 -15.16 -14.18
N ILE A 317 -5.30 -15.54 -14.66
CA ILE A 317 -6.18 -16.47 -13.94
C ILE A 317 -5.86 -17.95 -14.24
N GLY A 318 -4.95 -18.21 -15.19
CA GLY A 318 -4.48 -19.55 -15.54
C GLY A 318 -5.37 -20.33 -16.50
N PHE A 319 -6.37 -19.71 -17.13
CA PHE A 319 -7.31 -20.42 -18.02
C PHE A 319 -7.01 -20.14 -19.50
N ASP A 320 -7.02 -21.19 -20.33
CA ASP A 320 -6.79 -21.03 -21.77
C ASP A 320 -8.05 -20.67 -22.55
N ASP A 321 -9.22 -21.15 -22.09
CA ASP A 321 -10.51 -20.95 -22.75
C ASP A 321 -11.59 -20.41 -21.80
N VAL A 322 -12.52 -19.63 -22.36
CA VAL A 322 -13.62 -19.05 -21.59
C VAL A 322 -14.64 -20.10 -21.13
N GLN A 323 -14.86 -21.19 -21.89
CA GLN A 323 -15.78 -22.25 -21.47
C GLN A 323 -15.21 -23.06 -20.31
N GLU A 324 -13.88 -23.23 -20.27
CA GLU A 324 -13.19 -23.83 -19.13
C GLU A 324 -13.44 -23.02 -17.86
N LEU A 325 -13.21 -21.70 -17.90
CA LEU A 325 -13.48 -20.81 -16.77
C LEU A 325 -14.96 -20.84 -16.35
N LYS A 326 -15.90 -20.81 -17.31
CA LYS A 326 -17.34 -20.89 -17.01
C LYS A 326 -17.68 -22.22 -16.33
N SER A 327 -17.18 -23.33 -16.87
CA SER A 327 -17.41 -24.66 -16.31
C SER A 327 -16.83 -24.77 -14.90
N PHE A 328 -15.61 -24.27 -14.70
CA PHE A 328 -14.95 -24.19 -13.42
C PHE A 328 -15.77 -23.41 -12.38
N ILE A 329 -16.34 -22.25 -12.76
CA ILE A 329 -17.20 -21.46 -11.87
C ILE A 329 -18.48 -22.22 -11.50
N GLU A 330 -19.08 -22.98 -12.43
CA GLU A 330 -20.27 -23.79 -12.16
C GLU A 330 -20.00 -24.98 -11.22
N GLU A 331 -18.75 -25.41 -11.08
CA GLU A 331 -18.37 -26.47 -10.11
C GLU A 331 -18.68 -26.08 -8.65
N TYR A 332 -18.62 -24.78 -8.33
CA TYR A 332 -19.00 -24.25 -7.02
C TYR A 332 -20.50 -24.35 -6.72
N TYR A 333 -21.35 -24.50 -7.75
CA TYR A 333 -22.81 -24.57 -7.60
C TYR A 333 -23.36 -25.99 -7.81
N THR A 334 -22.51 -26.89 -8.31
CA THR A 334 -22.81 -28.32 -8.49
C THR A 334 -22.22 -29.20 -7.37
N GLN A 335 -21.77 -28.58 -6.27
CA GLN A 335 -21.18 -29.24 -5.09
C GLN A 335 -19.89 -30.03 -5.38
N LYS A 336 -19.22 -29.73 -6.50
CA LYS A 336 -17.89 -30.28 -6.79
C LYS A 336 -16.78 -29.53 -6.06
N ARG A 337 -17.00 -28.25 -5.73
CA ARG A 337 -16.07 -27.38 -5.01
C ARG A 337 -16.81 -26.55 -3.97
N ASP A 338 -16.11 -26.30 -2.86
CA ASP A 338 -16.61 -25.42 -1.81
C ASP A 338 -16.18 -23.97 -2.05
N ILE A 339 -17.15 -23.06 -1.91
CA ILE A 339 -16.87 -21.62 -1.89
C ILE A 339 -16.38 -21.25 -0.49
N PRO A 340 -15.29 -20.48 -0.34
CA PRO A 340 -14.87 -19.97 0.97
C PRO A 340 -15.99 -19.26 1.73
N ARG A 341 -16.11 -19.53 3.04
CA ARG A 341 -17.15 -18.96 3.91
C ARG A 341 -16.60 -18.46 5.25
N TRP A 342 -17.02 -17.27 5.65
CA TRP A 342 -16.83 -16.71 6.99
C TRP A 342 -18.12 -16.87 7.78
N GLN A 343 -18.25 -17.99 8.48
CA GLN A 343 -19.51 -18.40 9.13
C GLN A 343 -20.66 -18.44 8.11
N HIS A 344 -21.61 -17.51 8.19
CA HIS A 344 -22.76 -17.41 7.29
C HIS A 344 -22.50 -16.50 6.08
N CYS A 345 -21.39 -15.75 6.06
CA CYS A 345 -21.01 -14.87 4.96
C CYS A 345 -20.16 -15.62 3.93
N SER A 346 -20.35 -15.31 2.65
CA SER A 346 -19.56 -15.83 1.53
C SER A 346 -19.63 -14.86 0.36
N PHE A 347 -19.02 -15.22 -0.77
CA PHE A 347 -19.07 -14.44 -2.00
C PHE A 347 -19.66 -15.26 -3.14
N SER A 348 -20.05 -14.60 -4.24
CA SER A 348 -20.52 -15.27 -5.44
C SER A 348 -19.44 -15.25 -6.52
N PRO A 349 -18.71 -16.36 -6.75
CA PRO A 349 -17.76 -16.45 -7.87
C PRO A 349 -18.41 -16.08 -9.21
N LYS A 350 -19.65 -16.53 -9.44
CA LYS A 350 -20.45 -16.24 -10.63
C LYS A 350 -20.66 -14.73 -10.84
N SER A 351 -21.07 -14.03 -9.79
CA SER A 351 -21.29 -12.57 -9.84
C SER A 351 -19.98 -11.80 -9.98
N LEU A 352 -18.93 -12.19 -9.25
CA LEU A 352 -17.64 -11.47 -9.29
C LEU A 352 -16.92 -11.66 -10.62
N ALA A 353 -16.95 -12.86 -11.19
CA ALA A 353 -16.35 -13.19 -12.48
C ALA A 353 -17.22 -12.84 -13.68
N ASN A 354 -18.44 -12.32 -13.47
CA ASN A 354 -19.36 -11.95 -14.56
C ASN A 354 -19.62 -13.09 -15.56
N SER A 355 -19.68 -14.34 -15.06
CA SER A 355 -19.56 -15.55 -15.88
C SER A 355 -20.52 -15.60 -17.07
N ASP A 356 -21.75 -15.13 -16.87
CA ASP A 356 -22.81 -15.15 -17.89
C ASP A 356 -22.47 -14.25 -19.08
N ASN A 357 -21.73 -13.16 -18.84
CA ASN A 357 -21.41 -12.16 -19.86
C ASN A 357 -19.97 -12.25 -20.38
N LEU A 358 -19.10 -13.10 -19.83
CA LEU A 358 -17.74 -13.28 -20.33
C LEU A 358 -17.74 -13.63 -21.82
N CYS A 359 -16.92 -12.92 -22.60
CA CYS A 359 -16.79 -13.07 -24.05
C CYS A 359 -18.11 -12.91 -24.84
N SER A 360 -19.11 -12.24 -24.28
CA SER A 360 -20.41 -11.98 -24.94
C SER A 360 -20.32 -10.91 -26.04
N LYS A 361 -19.29 -10.04 -25.99
CA LYS A 361 -19.02 -8.97 -26.95
C LYS A 361 -17.78 -9.30 -27.76
N ARG A 362 -17.74 -8.83 -29.01
CA ARG A 362 -16.61 -9.07 -29.92
C ARG A 362 -15.29 -8.47 -29.40
#